data_AF-A0A183FYZ6-F1
#
_entry.id   AF-A0A183FYZ6-F1
#
_cell.length_a   1.000
_cell.length_b   1.000
_cell.length_c   1.000
_cell.angle_alpha   90.00
_cell.angle_beta   90.00
_cell.angle_gamma   90.00
#
_symmetry.space_group_name_H-M   'P 1'
#
loop_
_entity.id
_entity.type
_entity.pdbx_description
1 polymer ?
#
loop_
_entity_poly.entity_id
_entity_poly.type
_entity_poly.pdbx_seq_one_letter_code
_entity_poly.pdbx_strand_id
1 'polypeptide(L)'
;MKFQNRGAVVARMLDTDELYTAVERVFSSPGEASTTDLSKACRFCATDEQSVQAFEGVQDLKGALLGLLNVSLEGRGDEDTSEVDVRRARLALRTLINAANRSKKFAECVTTETLTLFRTLIRIPELRTETFAALVALARPMRIACGLSDNYTILFGELVLLWESQELNDSHRSWISALVSVHLEEDFGFLASHFADLSCDEFSALLHITGVLIESYHGETVTKVHPNNISFCVNLMERILYEFGEGVSSDRRLPYVEQLSYAVDIIASAALRDTEFSTQLLDRPTAVEIIVDILEAVLDAQWMDENDGFSELTPPAHPDRPQREREVRCLRVSESPQLSALSAAIRGSSVEVRATLKREAVRAIGHLCYERPALRVAAGSRGAVLAVLRCARLTDKDAPFIVQWSIATLRQLCLGCPENQKFILEMDQGAEDAGDDRCRWGEEGEVENEERRPKKSPGGAGRRLL
;
A
#
# COMPACT_ATOMS: atom_id res chain seq x y z
N MET A 1 12.08 58.11 -39.81
CA MET A 1 10.75 57.83 -40.38
C MET A 1 10.02 56.85 -39.46
N LYS A 2 8.90 57.32 -38.88
CA LYS A 2 7.73 56.60 -38.33
C LYS A 2 7.90 55.32 -37.47
N PHE A 3 7.63 55.52 -36.18
CA PHE A 3 6.77 54.73 -35.29
C PHE A 3 5.95 53.58 -35.92
N GLN A 4 5.91 52.42 -35.24
CA GLN A 4 4.65 51.96 -34.66
C GLN A 4 4.86 51.11 -33.40
N ASN A 5 4.50 51.76 -32.29
CA ASN A 5 4.30 51.27 -30.95
C ASN A 5 3.08 50.34 -30.93
N ARG A 6 3.22 49.06 -30.55
CA ARG A 6 2.09 48.18 -30.24
C ARG A 6 2.22 47.66 -28.82
N GLY A 7 1.49 48.34 -27.93
CA GLY A 7 0.82 47.71 -26.79
C GLY A 7 1.70 47.23 -25.65
N ALA A 8 2.29 48.16 -24.91
CA ALA A 8 2.51 47.93 -23.49
C ALA A 8 1.13 47.77 -22.83
N VAL A 9 0.77 46.52 -22.51
CA VAL A 9 -0.36 46.25 -21.60
C VAL A 9 0.08 46.76 -20.24
N VAL A 10 -0.39 47.96 -19.89
CA VAL A 10 -0.27 48.51 -18.54
C VAL A 10 -1.02 47.56 -17.61
N ALA A 11 -0.29 46.73 -16.88
CA ALA A 11 -0.80 46.08 -15.68
C ALA A 11 -1.18 47.20 -14.72
N ARG A 12 -2.48 47.54 -14.64
CA ARG A 12 -3.00 48.40 -13.56
C ARG A 12 -2.65 47.70 -12.24
N MET A 13 -1.68 48.22 -11.51
CA MET A 13 -1.55 47.93 -10.08
C MET A 13 -2.90 48.30 -9.45
N LEU A 14 -3.62 47.29 -8.98
CA LEU A 14 -4.81 47.52 -8.16
C LEU A 14 -4.36 48.25 -6.90
N ASP A 15 -5.15 49.24 -6.47
CA ASP A 15 -4.87 49.99 -5.24
C ASP A 15 -4.85 49.03 -4.05
N THR A 16 -3.80 49.08 -3.24
CA THR A 16 -3.59 48.17 -2.10
C THR A 16 -4.73 48.30 -1.10
N ASP A 17 -5.28 49.50 -0.92
CA ASP A 17 -6.42 49.75 -0.02
C ASP A 17 -7.71 49.08 -0.53
N GLU A 18 -7.93 49.03 -1.85
CA GLU A 18 -9.06 48.31 -2.43
C GLU A 18 -8.94 46.79 -2.26
N LEU A 19 -7.72 46.26 -2.36
CA LEU A 19 -7.45 44.83 -2.14
C LEU A 19 -7.65 44.46 -0.67
N TYR A 20 -7.20 45.31 0.25
CA TYR A 20 -7.38 45.14 1.68
C TYR A 20 -8.86 45.12 2.05
N THR A 21 -9.63 46.12 1.58
CA THR A 21 -11.07 46.21 1.82
C THR A 21 -11.84 45.02 1.23
N ALA A 22 -11.40 44.50 0.07
CA ALA A 22 -12.01 43.32 -0.53
C ALA A 22 -11.77 42.06 0.32
N VAL A 23 -10.57 41.90 0.89
CA VAL A 23 -10.29 40.80 1.82
C VAL A 23 -11.11 40.95 3.10
N GLU A 24 -11.16 42.12 3.74
CA GLU A 24 -11.98 42.31 4.93
C GLU A 24 -13.46 41.94 4.69
N ARG A 25 -14.03 42.36 3.55
CA ARG A 25 -15.41 42.01 3.18
C ARG A 25 -15.60 40.51 2.97
N VAL A 26 -14.70 39.88 2.21
CA VAL A 26 -14.78 38.43 1.91
C VAL A 26 -14.68 37.60 3.18
N PHE A 27 -13.82 37.96 4.13
CA PHE A 27 -13.64 37.18 5.35
C PHE A 27 -14.63 37.54 6.46
N SER A 28 -15.19 38.76 6.47
CA SER A 28 -16.23 39.13 7.45
C SER A 28 -17.61 38.62 7.06
N SER A 29 -17.96 38.66 5.77
CA SER A 29 -19.27 38.23 5.25
C SER A 29 -19.13 37.51 3.89
N PRO A 30 -18.63 36.26 3.85
CA PRO A 30 -18.36 35.55 2.59
C PRO A 30 -19.57 35.48 1.63
N GLY A 31 -20.78 35.22 2.16
CA GLY A 31 -22.00 35.12 1.36
C GLY A 31 -22.43 36.43 0.71
N GLU A 32 -22.15 37.57 1.34
CA GLU A 32 -22.50 38.91 0.82
C GLU A 32 -21.46 39.46 -0.16
N ALA A 33 -20.24 38.88 -0.18
CA ALA A 33 -19.16 39.36 -1.02
C ALA A 33 -19.45 39.12 -2.49
N SER A 34 -19.11 40.07 -3.37
CA SER A 34 -19.31 39.90 -4.81
C SER A 34 -18.28 38.95 -5.43
N THR A 35 -18.55 38.41 -6.61
CA THR A 35 -17.57 37.61 -7.38
C THR A 35 -16.30 38.43 -7.70
N THR A 36 -16.43 39.75 -7.80
CA THR A 36 -15.28 40.67 -7.96
C THR A 36 -14.45 40.76 -6.69
N ASP A 37 -15.09 40.83 -5.52
CA ASP A 37 -14.39 40.85 -4.23
C ASP A 37 -13.64 39.54 -4.01
N LEU A 38 -14.27 38.39 -4.26
CA LEU A 38 -13.61 37.08 -4.22
C LEU A 38 -12.42 37.02 -5.18
N SER A 39 -12.55 37.54 -6.41
CA SER A 39 -11.42 37.56 -7.35
C SER A 39 -10.28 38.47 -6.88
N LYS A 40 -10.56 39.58 -6.20
CA LYS A 40 -9.54 40.48 -5.64
C LYS A 40 -8.87 39.82 -4.43
N ALA A 41 -9.65 39.29 -3.49
CA ALA A 41 -9.18 38.58 -2.31
C ALA A 41 -8.34 37.35 -2.66
N CYS A 42 -8.80 36.53 -3.60
CA CYS A 42 -8.06 35.36 -4.10
C CYS A 42 -6.67 35.73 -4.59
N ARG A 43 -6.54 36.83 -5.36
CA ARG A 43 -5.24 37.31 -5.87
C ARG A 43 -4.38 37.87 -4.76
N PHE A 44 -4.94 38.70 -3.88
CA PHE A 44 -4.19 39.30 -2.78
C PHE A 44 -3.63 38.24 -1.83
N CYS A 45 -4.46 37.26 -1.46
CA CYS A 45 -4.04 36.09 -0.69
C CYS A 45 -3.11 35.15 -1.50
N ALA A 46 -2.93 35.31 -2.81
CA ALA A 46 -1.95 34.53 -3.56
C ALA A 46 -0.59 35.22 -3.59
N THR A 47 -0.54 36.56 -3.67
CA THR A 47 0.68 37.30 -4.03
C THR A 47 1.25 38.22 -2.94
N ASP A 48 0.48 38.66 -1.95
CA ASP A 48 0.92 39.74 -1.04
C ASP A 48 0.93 39.30 0.42
N GLU A 49 2.10 39.27 1.07
CA GLU A 49 2.28 38.88 2.48
C GLU A 49 1.42 39.68 3.48
N GLN A 50 1.09 40.94 3.16
CA GLN A 50 0.25 41.78 4.03
C GLN A 50 -1.21 41.31 4.08
N SER A 51 -1.63 40.44 3.15
CA SER A 51 -2.97 39.84 3.16
C SER A 51 -3.30 39.14 4.48
N VAL A 52 -2.32 38.53 5.14
CA VAL A 52 -2.51 37.84 6.43
C VAL A 52 -3.03 38.80 7.50
N GLN A 53 -2.49 40.01 7.58
CA GLN A 53 -2.94 41.01 8.54
C GLN A 53 -4.38 41.45 8.27
N ALA A 54 -4.78 41.50 6.99
CA ALA A 54 -6.10 41.92 6.56
C ALA A 54 -7.19 40.94 7.01
N PHE A 55 -6.98 39.63 6.83
CA PHE A 55 -8.00 38.65 7.22
C PHE A 55 -7.83 38.13 8.64
N GLU A 56 -6.63 38.07 9.23
CA GLU A 56 -6.48 37.67 10.65
C GLU A 56 -7.04 38.71 11.64
N GLY A 57 -7.25 39.95 11.18
CA GLY A 57 -7.96 41.00 11.92
C GLY A 57 -9.48 40.78 12.01
N VAL A 58 -10.03 39.83 11.24
CA VAL A 58 -11.45 39.47 11.30
C VAL A 58 -11.76 38.72 12.60
N GLN A 59 -12.85 39.09 13.27
CA GLN A 59 -13.21 38.54 14.58
C GLN A 59 -13.57 37.04 14.53
N ASP A 60 -14.24 36.60 13.48
CA ASP A 60 -14.72 35.21 13.34
C ASP A 60 -14.11 34.49 12.13
N LEU A 61 -12.86 34.04 12.29
CA LEU A 61 -12.15 33.25 11.27
C LEU A 61 -12.82 31.89 11.01
N LYS A 62 -13.48 31.30 12.02
CA LYS A 62 -14.24 30.05 11.85
C LYS A 62 -15.43 30.28 10.93
N GLY A 63 -16.22 31.32 11.20
CA GLY A 63 -17.34 31.74 10.36
C GLY A 63 -16.88 32.07 8.94
N ALA A 64 -15.73 32.72 8.78
CA ALA A 64 -15.13 32.99 7.47
C ALA A 64 -14.83 31.70 6.68
N LEU A 65 -14.18 30.72 7.31
CA LEU A 65 -13.85 29.43 6.68
C LEU A 65 -15.11 28.68 6.25
N LEU A 66 -16.10 28.55 7.15
CA LEU A 66 -17.37 27.89 6.84
C LEU A 66 -18.16 28.65 5.77
N GLY A 67 -18.16 29.98 5.85
CA GLY A 67 -18.83 30.82 4.86
C GLY A 67 -18.22 30.67 3.46
N LEU A 68 -16.91 30.59 3.32
CA LEU A 68 -16.26 30.32 2.03
C LEU A 68 -16.65 28.95 1.45
N LEU A 69 -16.78 27.92 2.29
CA LEU A 69 -17.24 26.59 1.85
C LEU A 69 -18.73 26.61 1.46
N ASN A 70 -19.56 27.33 2.22
CA ASN A 70 -20.98 27.49 1.90
C ASN A 70 -21.19 28.26 0.58
N VAL A 71 -20.40 29.31 0.31
CA VAL A 71 -20.40 30.02 -0.97
C VAL A 71 -20.10 29.07 -2.14
N SER A 72 -19.26 28.06 -1.92
CA SER A 72 -18.98 27.03 -2.95
C SER A 72 -20.14 26.07 -3.20
N LEU A 73 -21.14 26.04 -2.32
CA LEU A 73 -22.33 25.19 -2.40
C LEU A 73 -23.62 25.97 -2.73
N GLU A 74 -23.57 27.31 -2.83
CA GLU A 74 -24.71 28.17 -3.20
C GLU A 74 -25.38 27.71 -4.50
N GLY A 75 -26.73 27.70 -4.53
CA GLY A 75 -27.53 27.31 -5.68
C GLY A 75 -27.59 25.81 -5.96
N ARG A 76 -27.09 24.97 -5.05
CA ARG A 76 -27.05 23.50 -5.21
C ARG A 76 -27.89 22.74 -4.19
N GLY A 77 -28.75 23.43 -3.43
CA GLY A 77 -29.74 22.81 -2.54
C GLY A 77 -31.04 22.48 -3.27
N ASP A 78 -31.76 21.44 -2.81
CA ASP A 78 -33.05 21.01 -3.41
C ASP A 78 -34.12 22.12 -3.38
N GLU A 79 -33.99 23.10 -2.48
CA GLU A 79 -34.89 24.26 -2.34
C GLU A 79 -34.37 25.53 -3.05
N ASP A 80 -33.15 25.49 -3.62
CA ASP A 80 -32.44 26.67 -4.08
C ASP A 80 -32.71 26.91 -5.58
N THR A 81 -33.52 27.93 -5.88
CA THR A 81 -33.92 28.27 -7.26
C THR A 81 -32.87 29.10 -8.02
N SER A 82 -31.76 29.47 -7.37
CA SER A 82 -30.72 30.30 -7.96
C SER A 82 -29.85 29.54 -8.96
N GLU A 83 -29.43 30.20 -10.03
CA GLU A 83 -28.49 29.65 -11.00
C GLU A 83 -27.11 29.41 -10.37
N VAL A 84 -26.54 28.22 -10.57
CA VAL A 84 -25.24 27.82 -10.02
C VAL A 84 -24.10 28.62 -10.67
N ASP A 85 -23.49 29.56 -9.94
CA ASP A 85 -22.27 30.26 -10.38
C ASP A 85 -21.01 29.45 -10.05
N VAL A 86 -20.63 28.54 -10.96
CA VAL A 86 -19.42 27.70 -10.83
C VAL A 86 -18.15 28.54 -10.69
N ARG A 87 -18.09 29.73 -11.31
CA ARG A 87 -16.90 30.60 -11.24
C ARG A 87 -16.76 31.18 -9.83
N ARG A 88 -17.85 31.65 -9.24
CA ARG A 88 -17.90 32.13 -7.85
C ARG A 88 -17.49 31.02 -6.88
N ALA A 89 -18.04 29.81 -7.05
CA ALA A 89 -17.71 28.66 -6.20
C ALA A 89 -16.20 28.30 -6.23
N ARG A 90 -15.58 28.26 -7.42
CA ARG A 90 -14.13 28.02 -7.57
C ARG A 90 -13.30 29.14 -6.93
N LEU A 91 -13.71 30.39 -7.08
CA LEU A 91 -13.00 31.52 -6.48
C LEU A 91 -13.04 31.47 -4.95
N ALA A 92 -14.15 31.05 -4.35
CA ALA A 92 -14.25 30.86 -2.91
C ALA A 92 -13.29 29.77 -2.41
N LEU A 93 -13.27 28.58 -3.03
CA LEU A 93 -12.32 27.52 -2.68
C LEU A 93 -10.86 27.95 -2.84
N ARG A 94 -10.52 28.63 -3.95
CA ARG A 94 -9.15 29.14 -4.18
C ARG A 94 -8.76 30.19 -3.14
N THR A 95 -9.69 31.04 -2.74
CA THR A 95 -9.44 32.03 -1.67
C THR A 95 -9.17 31.33 -0.34
N LEU A 96 -9.95 30.30 -0.01
CA LEU A 96 -9.75 29.47 1.17
C LEU A 96 -8.37 28.78 1.15
N ILE A 97 -8.00 28.13 0.04
CA ILE A 97 -6.68 27.47 -0.13
C ILE A 97 -5.55 28.48 0.12
N ASN A 98 -5.62 29.63 -0.53
CA ASN A 98 -4.60 30.66 -0.43
C ASN A 98 -4.47 31.22 1.00
N ALA A 99 -5.60 31.40 1.69
CA ALA A 99 -5.60 31.86 3.08
C ALA A 99 -5.07 30.80 4.05
N ALA A 100 -5.48 29.53 3.89
CA ALA A 100 -5.00 28.41 4.70
C ALA A 100 -3.49 28.21 4.58
N ASN A 101 -2.95 28.32 3.36
CA ASN A 101 -1.51 28.21 3.11
C ASN A 101 -0.70 29.37 3.70
N ARG A 102 -1.34 30.51 3.99
CA ARG A 102 -0.66 31.72 4.51
C ARG A 102 -0.82 31.92 6.01
N SER A 103 -1.94 31.48 6.57
CA SER A 103 -2.25 31.67 7.98
C SER A 103 -2.55 30.34 8.63
N LYS A 104 -1.64 29.92 9.50
CA LYS A 104 -1.84 28.77 10.38
C LYS A 104 -3.07 28.95 11.27
N LYS A 105 -3.30 30.18 11.77
CA LYS A 105 -4.45 30.51 12.61
C LYS A 105 -5.78 30.31 11.88
N PHE A 106 -5.86 30.73 10.61
CA PHE A 106 -7.03 30.50 9.78
C PHE A 106 -7.21 29.00 9.48
N ALA A 107 -6.15 28.30 9.11
CA ALA A 107 -6.20 26.86 8.83
C ALA A 107 -6.61 26.04 10.08
N GLU A 108 -6.22 26.46 11.28
CA GLU A 108 -6.61 25.84 12.56
C GLU A 108 -8.08 26.06 12.94
N CYS A 109 -8.84 26.86 12.19
CA CYS A 109 -10.28 27.07 12.41
C CYS A 109 -11.17 25.95 11.81
N VAL A 110 -10.56 24.89 11.26
CA VAL A 110 -11.28 23.70 10.77
C VAL A 110 -12.08 23.04 11.89
N THR A 111 -13.30 22.59 11.57
CA THR A 111 -14.20 21.91 12.51
C THR A 111 -14.90 20.71 11.87
N THR A 112 -15.66 19.95 12.64
CA THR A 112 -16.45 18.82 12.11
C THR A 112 -17.51 19.26 11.09
N GLU A 113 -18.02 20.49 11.20
CA GLU A 113 -18.91 21.13 10.22
C GLU A 113 -18.19 21.27 8.86
N THR A 114 -16.90 21.66 8.87
CA THR A 114 -16.05 21.74 7.68
C THR A 114 -16.00 20.41 6.94
N LEU A 115 -15.87 19.28 7.65
CA LEU A 115 -15.83 17.96 7.05
C LEU A 115 -17.14 17.61 6.34
N THR A 116 -18.28 17.98 6.93
CA THR A 116 -19.60 17.74 6.33
C THR A 116 -19.74 18.48 5.00
N LEU A 117 -19.27 19.73 4.93
CA LEU A 117 -19.27 20.52 3.69
C LEU A 117 -18.32 19.91 2.64
N PHE A 118 -17.14 19.43 3.05
CA PHE A 118 -16.22 18.75 2.13
C PHE A 118 -16.81 17.47 1.54
N ARG A 119 -17.51 16.66 2.33
CA ARG A 119 -18.20 15.46 1.84
C ARG A 119 -19.25 15.79 0.77
N THR A 120 -19.90 16.94 0.86
CA THR A 120 -20.78 17.43 -0.22
C THR A 120 -19.98 17.90 -1.43
N LEU A 121 -18.90 18.66 -1.22
CA LEU A 121 -18.07 19.22 -2.29
C LEU A 121 -17.37 18.15 -3.15
N ILE A 122 -16.90 17.04 -2.56
CA ILE A 122 -16.22 15.97 -3.34
C ILE A 122 -17.14 15.29 -4.36
N ARG A 123 -18.47 15.37 -4.16
CA ARG A 123 -19.49 14.84 -5.06
C ARG A 123 -19.78 15.77 -6.24
N ILE A 124 -19.18 16.96 -6.30
CA ILE A 124 -19.40 17.96 -7.35
C ILE A 124 -18.23 17.92 -8.35
N PRO A 125 -18.40 17.31 -9.55
CA PRO A 125 -17.30 17.11 -10.48
C PRO A 125 -16.61 18.40 -10.92
N GLU A 126 -17.34 19.51 -11.08
CA GLU A 126 -16.77 20.77 -11.56
C GLU A 126 -15.86 21.48 -10.55
N LEU A 127 -15.88 21.06 -9.28
CA LEU A 127 -15.13 21.64 -8.17
C LEU A 127 -14.09 20.70 -7.58
N ARG A 128 -13.96 19.46 -8.09
CA ARG A 128 -13.08 18.41 -7.53
C ARG A 128 -11.64 18.88 -7.35
N THR A 129 -11.06 19.53 -8.38
CA THR A 129 -9.67 20.03 -8.32
C THR A 129 -9.44 20.98 -7.14
N GLU A 130 -10.26 22.03 -7.02
CA GLU A 130 -10.16 22.97 -5.90
C GLU A 130 -10.52 22.33 -4.56
N THR A 131 -11.48 21.40 -4.54
CA THR A 131 -11.89 20.70 -3.31
C THR A 131 -10.74 19.86 -2.76
N PHE A 132 -10.09 19.06 -3.59
CA PHE A 132 -8.95 18.24 -3.16
C PHE A 132 -7.74 19.09 -2.77
N ALA A 133 -7.49 20.19 -3.50
CA ALA A 133 -6.43 21.13 -3.11
C ALA A 133 -6.70 21.78 -1.73
N ALA A 134 -7.96 22.11 -1.42
CA ALA A 134 -8.36 22.62 -0.11
C ALA A 134 -8.18 21.57 1.01
N LEU A 135 -8.54 20.31 0.73
CA LEU A 135 -8.31 19.20 1.68
C LEU A 135 -6.81 19.03 1.99
N VAL A 136 -5.94 19.11 0.98
CA VAL A 136 -4.48 19.06 1.19
C VAL A 136 -3.98 20.24 2.01
N ALA A 137 -4.42 21.46 1.70
CA ALA A 137 -4.04 22.66 2.45
C ALA A 137 -4.46 22.61 3.94
N LEU A 138 -5.52 21.86 4.24
CA LEU A 138 -6.09 21.72 5.57
C LEU A 138 -5.79 20.37 6.24
N ALA A 139 -5.02 19.48 5.62
CA ALA A 139 -4.81 18.10 6.06
C ALA A 139 -4.39 17.99 7.53
N ARG A 140 -3.35 18.74 7.92
CA ARG A 140 -2.83 18.72 9.28
C ARG A 140 -3.82 19.29 10.31
N PRO A 141 -4.38 20.50 10.13
CA PRO A 141 -5.45 20.99 11.00
C PRO A 141 -6.66 20.06 11.10
N MET A 142 -7.10 19.47 9.99
CA MET A 142 -8.21 18.50 9.97
C MET A 142 -7.94 17.32 10.89
N ARG A 143 -6.75 16.72 10.80
CA ARG A 143 -6.35 15.63 11.69
C ARG A 143 -6.39 16.04 13.17
N ILE A 144 -5.79 17.19 13.50
CA ILE A 144 -5.67 17.65 14.89
C ILE A 144 -7.05 17.97 15.48
N ALA A 145 -7.89 18.69 14.74
CA ALA A 145 -9.17 19.17 15.22
C ALA A 145 -10.29 18.13 15.13
N CYS A 146 -10.22 17.23 14.15
CA CYS A 146 -11.33 16.35 13.79
C CYS A 146 -10.97 14.85 13.75
N GLY A 147 -9.74 14.45 14.06
CA GLY A 147 -9.30 13.05 13.90
C GLY A 147 -10.06 12.02 14.74
N LEU A 148 -10.82 12.45 15.75
CA LEU A 148 -11.69 11.58 16.57
C LEU A 148 -13.17 11.62 16.17
N SER A 149 -13.52 12.33 15.10
CA SER A 149 -14.90 12.47 14.62
C SER A 149 -15.21 11.43 13.55
N ASP A 150 -16.37 10.79 13.61
CA ASP A 150 -16.84 9.86 12.57
C ASP A 150 -16.81 10.48 11.17
N ASN A 151 -17.17 11.76 11.04
CA ASN A 151 -17.10 12.48 9.77
C ASN A 151 -15.70 12.53 9.14
N TYR A 152 -14.63 12.42 9.93
CA TYR A 152 -13.26 12.37 9.43
C TYR A 152 -13.01 11.03 8.74
N THR A 153 -13.30 9.93 9.43
CA THR A 153 -13.19 8.59 8.87
C THR A 153 -14.08 8.42 7.64
N ILE A 154 -15.34 8.86 7.70
CA ILE A 154 -16.27 8.74 6.56
C ILE A 154 -15.77 9.55 5.36
N LEU A 155 -15.22 10.75 5.57
CA LEU A 155 -14.62 11.54 4.49
C LEU A 155 -13.44 10.78 3.86
N PHE A 156 -12.57 10.15 4.66
CA PHE A 156 -11.48 9.33 4.13
C PHE A 156 -11.99 8.13 3.34
N GLY A 157 -12.98 7.39 3.85
CA GLY A 157 -13.62 6.28 3.14
C GLY A 157 -14.16 6.70 1.77
N GLU A 158 -14.89 7.81 1.71
CA GLU A 158 -15.40 8.37 0.45
C GLU A 158 -14.26 8.77 -0.51
N LEU A 159 -13.17 9.36 -0.01
CA LEU A 159 -12.03 9.79 -0.82
C LEU A 159 -11.23 8.63 -1.40
N VAL A 160 -10.96 7.58 -0.63
CA VAL A 160 -10.17 6.43 -1.10
C VAL A 160 -10.95 5.60 -2.12
N LEU A 161 -12.27 5.44 -1.94
CA LEU A 161 -13.12 4.81 -2.96
C LEU A 161 -13.22 5.68 -4.23
N LEU A 162 -13.27 7.01 -4.07
CA LEU A 162 -13.27 7.91 -5.21
C LEU A 162 -11.94 7.85 -5.98
N TRP A 163 -10.81 7.63 -5.29
CA TRP A 163 -9.50 7.43 -5.92
C TRP A 163 -9.48 6.21 -6.84
N GLU A 164 -10.13 5.11 -6.46
CA GLU A 164 -10.26 3.90 -7.29
C GLU A 164 -11.17 4.11 -8.51
N SER A 165 -12.14 5.02 -8.40
CA SER A 165 -13.14 5.25 -9.44
C SER A 165 -12.55 5.63 -10.79
N GLN A 166 -13.12 5.07 -11.87
CA GLN A 166 -12.79 5.43 -13.25
C GLN A 166 -13.24 6.84 -13.63
N GLU A 167 -14.07 7.50 -12.79
CA GLU A 167 -14.50 8.87 -13.01
C GLU A 167 -13.40 9.92 -12.79
N LEU A 168 -12.33 9.56 -12.07
CA LEU A 168 -11.23 10.47 -11.79
C LEU A 168 -10.10 10.35 -12.81
N ASN A 169 -9.60 11.50 -13.25
CA ASN A 169 -8.34 11.59 -14.00
C ASN A 169 -7.12 11.53 -13.06
N ASP A 170 -5.93 11.38 -13.64
CA ASP A 170 -4.67 11.26 -12.90
C ASP A 170 -4.37 12.48 -12.03
N SER A 171 -4.76 13.68 -12.46
CA SER A 171 -4.55 14.89 -11.66
C SER A 171 -5.39 14.87 -10.37
N HIS A 172 -6.62 14.36 -10.43
CA HIS A 172 -7.46 14.19 -9.25
C HIS A 172 -6.89 13.11 -8.32
N ARG A 173 -6.46 11.97 -8.88
CA ARG A 173 -5.81 10.90 -8.10
C ARG A 173 -4.56 11.42 -7.39
N SER A 174 -3.74 12.23 -8.07
CA SER A 174 -2.55 12.85 -7.49
C SER A 174 -2.86 13.75 -6.29
N TRP A 175 -3.95 14.53 -6.31
CA TRP A 175 -4.34 15.34 -5.16
C TRP A 175 -4.75 14.51 -3.94
N ILE A 176 -5.53 13.45 -4.15
CA ILE A 176 -5.93 12.54 -3.05
C ILE A 176 -4.70 11.78 -2.52
N SER A 177 -3.81 11.33 -3.39
CA SER A 177 -2.53 10.72 -2.99
C SER A 177 -1.66 11.72 -2.20
N ALA A 178 -1.64 13.00 -2.56
CA ALA A 178 -0.94 14.04 -1.79
C ALA A 178 -1.54 14.23 -0.39
N LEU A 179 -2.87 14.19 -0.26
CA LEU A 179 -3.54 14.21 1.04
C LEU A 179 -3.11 13.00 1.89
N VAL A 180 -3.25 11.78 1.35
CA VAL A 180 -2.87 10.54 2.05
C VAL A 180 -1.39 10.54 2.44
N SER A 181 -0.51 11.06 1.58
CA SER A 181 0.92 11.22 1.86
C SER A 181 1.20 12.07 3.10
N VAL A 182 0.52 13.22 3.24
CA VAL A 182 0.66 14.07 4.45
C VAL A 182 0.29 13.30 5.71
N HIS A 183 -0.78 12.49 5.68
CA HIS A 183 -1.20 11.70 6.84
C HIS A 183 -0.26 10.51 7.11
N LEU A 184 0.20 9.81 6.08
CA LEU A 184 1.19 8.74 6.24
C LEU A 184 2.50 9.23 6.85
N GLU A 185 2.94 10.45 6.52
CA GLU A 185 4.15 11.07 7.09
C GLU A 185 3.93 11.53 8.53
N GLU A 186 2.86 12.28 8.81
CA GLU A 186 2.71 12.95 10.09
C GLU A 186 1.95 12.16 11.15
N ASP A 187 1.13 11.18 10.76
CA ASP A 187 0.30 10.37 11.65
C ASP A 187 0.84 8.95 11.78
N PHE A 188 1.44 8.68 12.95
CA PHE A 188 2.07 7.41 13.25
C PHE A 188 1.08 6.23 13.33
N GLY A 189 -0.21 6.51 13.55
CA GLY A 189 -1.24 5.50 13.73
C GLY A 189 -2.20 5.41 12.55
N PHE A 190 -1.94 6.11 11.45
CA PHE A 190 -2.91 6.34 10.38
C PHE A 190 -3.52 5.05 9.82
N LEU A 191 -2.71 4.08 9.40
CA LEU A 191 -3.25 2.82 8.87
C LEU A 191 -3.96 2.00 9.95
N ALA A 192 -3.44 2.03 11.18
CA ALA A 192 -4.01 1.27 12.28
C ALA A 192 -5.38 1.79 12.71
N SER A 193 -5.57 3.12 12.76
CA SER A 193 -6.86 3.73 13.09
C SER A 193 -7.87 3.47 11.98
N HIS A 194 -7.48 3.65 10.72
CA HIS A 194 -8.39 3.44 9.59
C HIS A 194 -8.77 1.97 9.39
N PHE A 195 -7.90 1.01 9.75
CA PHE A 195 -8.28 -0.41 9.76
C PHE A 195 -9.38 -0.71 10.78
N ALA A 196 -9.43 0.01 11.90
CA ALA A 196 -10.47 -0.18 12.92
C ALA A 196 -11.81 0.42 12.50
N ASP A 197 -11.79 1.54 11.76
CA ASP A 197 -12.99 2.35 11.52
C ASP A 197 -13.53 2.27 10.07
N LEU A 198 -12.71 1.90 9.08
CA LEU A 198 -13.15 1.74 7.68
C LEU A 198 -13.71 0.33 7.40
N SER A 199 -14.57 0.25 6.39
CA SER A 199 -14.95 -1.04 5.80
C SER A 199 -13.76 -1.70 5.09
N CYS A 200 -13.88 -3.00 4.81
CA CYS A 200 -12.80 -3.76 4.16
C CYS A 200 -12.41 -3.18 2.80
N ASP A 201 -13.39 -2.75 2.00
CA ASP A 201 -13.17 -2.23 0.64
C ASP A 201 -12.48 -0.84 0.69
N GLU A 202 -12.93 0.02 1.60
CA GLU A 202 -12.31 1.33 1.85
C GLU A 202 -10.86 1.16 2.33
N PHE A 203 -10.62 0.21 3.24
CA PHE A 203 -9.28 -0.05 3.75
C PHE A 203 -8.37 -0.68 2.68
N SER A 204 -8.88 -1.58 1.83
CA SER A 204 -8.14 -2.09 0.66
C SER A 204 -7.71 -0.95 -0.27
N ALA A 205 -8.61 -0.02 -0.60
CA ALA A 205 -8.29 1.15 -1.42
C ALA A 205 -7.24 2.06 -0.76
N LEU A 206 -7.32 2.25 0.57
CA LEU A 206 -6.29 2.99 1.31
C LEU A 206 -4.91 2.33 1.23
N LEU A 207 -4.84 1.00 1.36
CA LEU A 207 -3.59 0.26 1.20
C LEU A 207 -3.06 0.35 -0.23
N HIS A 208 -3.93 0.32 -1.25
CA HIS A 208 -3.53 0.48 -2.64
C HIS A 208 -2.88 1.85 -2.88
N ILE A 209 -3.50 2.93 -2.39
CA ILE A 209 -2.90 4.29 -2.47
C ILE A 209 -1.54 4.31 -1.76
N THR A 210 -1.44 3.65 -0.61
CA THR A 210 -0.19 3.56 0.16
C THR A 210 0.90 2.82 -0.62
N GLY A 211 0.56 1.72 -1.29
CA GLY A 211 1.45 0.98 -2.20
C GLY A 211 2.00 1.86 -3.33
N VAL A 212 1.10 2.59 -4.01
CA VAL A 212 1.51 3.53 -5.07
C VAL A 212 2.44 4.63 -4.55
N LEU A 213 2.14 5.18 -3.36
CA LEU A 213 2.94 6.24 -2.75
C LEU A 213 4.33 5.75 -2.33
N ILE A 214 4.46 4.53 -1.81
CA ILE A 214 5.77 4.00 -1.39
C ILE A 214 6.65 3.60 -2.56
N GLU A 215 6.05 3.16 -3.68
CA GLU A 215 6.75 2.91 -4.94
C GLU A 215 7.15 4.20 -5.67
N SER A 216 6.39 5.29 -5.48
CA SER A 216 6.64 6.56 -6.18
C SER A 216 8.00 7.17 -5.82
N TYR A 217 8.90 7.17 -6.80
CA TYR A 217 10.20 7.84 -6.74
C TYR A 217 10.20 9.00 -7.74
N HIS A 218 10.01 10.23 -7.25
CA HIS A 218 10.06 11.43 -8.09
C HIS A 218 11.39 12.16 -7.90
N GLY A 219 12.42 11.76 -8.66
CA GLY A 219 13.73 12.41 -8.58
C GLY A 219 14.40 12.19 -7.22
N GLU A 220 14.88 13.23 -6.54
CA GLU A 220 15.51 13.11 -5.21
C GLU A 220 14.51 13.05 -4.04
N THR A 221 13.22 13.25 -4.31
CA THR A 221 12.18 13.27 -3.26
C THR A 221 11.41 11.97 -3.25
N VAL A 222 11.55 11.23 -2.16
CA VAL A 222 10.77 10.02 -1.89
C VAL A 222 9.66 10.35 -0.91
N THR A 223 8.46 9.82 -1.14
CA THR A 223 7.34 9.96 -0.20
C THR A 223 7.75 9.44 1.16
N LYS A 224 7.63 10.26 2.20
CA LYS A 224 7.95 9.86 3.57
C LYS A 224 6.74 9.16 4.18
N VAL A 225 6.98 8.01 4.77
CA VAL A 225 5.96 7.26 5.50
C VAL A 225 6.48 7.02 6.91
N HIS A 226 5.66 7.30 7.91
CA HIS A 226 6.04 7.06 9.29
C HIS A 226 6.29 5.55 9.49
N PRO A 227 7.41 5.13 10.11
CA PRO A 227 7.76 3.72 10.26
C PRO A 227 6.67 2.85 10.89
N ASN A 228 5.91 3.39 11.85
CA ASN A 228 4.78 2.67 12.47
C ASN A 228 3.70 2.23 11.46
N ASN A 229 3.46 2.97 10.38
CA ASN A 229 2.53 2.56 9.32
C ASN A 229 3.08 1.33 8.55
N ILE A 230 4.39 1.27 8.32
CA ILE A 230 5.05 0.10 7.72
C ILE A 230 5.01 -1.10 8.69
N SER A 231 5.29 -0.86 9.97
CA SER A 231 5.16 -1.90 11.00
C SER A 231 3.74 -2.44 11.09
N PHE A 232 2.73 -1.57 10.91
CA PHE A 232 1.34 -1.98 10.91
C PHE A 232 1.03 -2.95 9.78
N CYS A 233 1.62 -2.80 8.58
CA CYS A 233 1.45 -3.78 7.49
C CYS A 233 1.91 -5.19 7.89
N VAL A 234 3.00 -5.32 8.66
CA VAL A 234 3.42 -6.63 9.20
C VAL A 234 2.40 -7.18 10.20
N ASN A 235 1.97 -6.34 11.15
CA ASN A 235 0.96 -6.72 12.15
C ASN A 235 -0.38 -7.09 11.50
N LEU A 236 -0.74 -6.42 10.40
CA LEU A 236 -1.95 -6.71 9.61
C LEU A 236 -1.87 -8.10 8.98
N MET A 237 -0.74 -8.45 8.36
CA MET A 237 -0.56 -9.80 7.78
C MET A 237 -0.65 -10.88 8.87
N GLU A 238 0.00 -10.66 10.01
CA GLU A 238 -0.06 -11.57 11.17
C GLU A 238 -1.51 -11.73 11.66
N ARG A 239 -2.22 -10.61 11.81
CA ARG A 239 -3.63 -10.61 12.24
C ARG A 239 -4.54 -11.33 11.25
N ILE A 240 -4.37 -11.11 9.95
CA ILE A 240 -5.17 -11.79 8.93
C ILE A 240 -4.94 -13.30 8.99
N LEU A 241 -3.69 -13.75 9.11
CA LEU A 241 -3.37 -15.17 9.26
C LEU A 241 -3.99 -15.78 10.52
N TYR A 242 -3.91 -15.08 11.65
CA TYR A 242 -4.55 -15.49 12.89
C TYR A 242 -6.07 -15.64 12.72
N GLU A 243 -6.74 -14.64 12.13
CA GLU A 243 -8.19 -14.69 11.93
C GLU A 243 -8.58 -15.85 10.98
N PHE A 244 -7.76 -16.19 9.98
CA PHE A 244 -7.96 -17.39 9.14
C PHE A 244 -7.89 -18.69 9.95
N GLY A 245 -7.02 -18.78 10.95
CA GLY A 245 -6.97 -19.90 11.89
C GLY A 245 -8.24 -20.02 12.77
N GLU A 246 -8.79 -18.88 13.19
CA GLU A 246 -9.98 -18.82 14.05
C GLU A 246 -11.31 -18.94 13.28
N GLY A 247 -11.29 -18.78 11.96
CA GLY A 247 -12.46 -18.92 11.09
C GLY A 247 -13.06 -17.58 10.64
N VAL A 248 -12.39 -16.92 9.70
CA VAL A 248 -12.88 -15.67 9.04
C VAL A 248 -14.27 -15.85 8.44
N SER A 249 -15.12 -14.85 8.69
CA SER A 249 -16.45 -14.72 8.10
C SER A 249 -16.39 -14.61 6.57
N SER A 250 -17.37 -15.17 5.88
CA SER A 250 -17.30 -15.33 4.41
C SER A 250 -17.13 -14.01 3.65
N ASP A 251 -17.66 -12.91 4.18
CA ASP A 251 -17.60 -11.56 3.65
C ASP A 251 -16.21 -10.92 3.74
N ARG A 252 -15.36 -11.35 4.70
CA ARG A 252 -14.02 -10.78 4.91
C ARG A 252 -12.91 -11.57 4.22
N ARG A 253 -13.18 -12.81 3.79
CA ARG A 253 -12.17 -13.71 3.20
C ARG A 253 -11.48 -13.13 1.97
N LEU A 254 -12.25 -12.65 0.99
CA LEU A 254 -11.68 -12.11 -0.25
C LEU A 254 -11.02 -10.74 -0.04
N PRO A 255 -11.64 -9.78 0.69
CA PRO A 255 -10.96 -8.54 1.02
C PRO A 255 -9.64 -8.75 1.77
N TYR A 256 -9.56 -9.74 2.65
CA TYR A 256 -8.31 -10.08 3.34
C TYR A 256 -7.22 -10.56 2.40
N VAL A 257 -7.53 -11.32 1.35
CA VAL A 257 -6.54 -11.72 0.34
C VAL A 257 -6.01 -10.49 -0.41
N GLU A 258 -6.89 -9.54 -0.73
CA GLU A 258 -6.51 -8.29 -1.39
C GLU A 258 -5.65 -7.40 -0.46
N GLN A 259 -6.05 -7.25 0.80
CA GLN A 259 -5.28 -6.52 1.81
C GLN A 259 -3.89 -7.15 2.04
N LEU A 260 -3.78 -8.49 2.03
CA LEU A 260 -2.49 -9.17 2.04
C LEU A 260 -1.66 -8.81 0.81
N SER A 261 -2.26 -8.77 -0.38
CA SER A 261 -1.56 -8.38 -1.61
C SER A 261 -0.95 -6.99 -1.50
N TYR A 262 -1.72 -6.00 -1.04
CA TYR A 262 -1.19 -4.64 -0.86
C TYR A 262 -0.20 -4.54 0.30
N ALA A 263 -0.42 -5.24 1.42
CA ALA A 263 0.50 -5.22 2.54
C ALA A 263 1.88 -5.80 2.16
N VAL A 264 1.90 -6.91 1.42
CA VAL A 264 3.14 -7.53 0.93
C VAL A 264 3.85 -6.60 -0.07
N ASP A 265 3.11 -5.95 -0.96
CA ASP A 265 3.62 -4.96 -1.91
C ASP A 265 4.29 -3.76 -1.21
N ILE A 266 3.64 -3.21 -0.19
CA ILE A 266 4.17 -2.13 0.65
C ILE A 266 5.47 -2.58 1.32
N ILE A 267 5.51 -3.78 1.89
CA ILE A 267 6.71 -4.31 2.54
C ILE A 267 7.84 -4.55 1.52
N ALA A 268 7.53 -5.06 0.33
CA ALA A 268 8.51 -5.23 -0.73
C ALA A 268 9.19 -3.91 -1.10
N SER A 269 8.40 -2.84 -1.20
CA SER A 269 8.89 -1.50 -1.52
C SER A 269 9.64 -0.86 -0.35
N ALA A 270 9.14 -1.01 0.87
CA ALA A 270 9.78 -0.50 2.08
C ALA A 270 11.16 -1.15 2.32
N ALA A 271 11.32 -2.45 2.01
CA ALA A 271 12.56 -3.19 2.21
C ALA A 271 13.75 -2.65 1.40
N LEU A 272 13.50 -1.93 0.30
CA LEU A 272 14.52 -1.25 -0.50
C LEU A 272 15.01 0.05 0.13
N ARG A 273 14.26 0.62 1.08
CA ARG A 273 14.57 1.89 1.76
C ARG A 273 15.28 1.60 3.08
N ASP A 274 16.41 0.90 2.96
CA ASP A 274 17.15 0.31 4.07
C ASP A 274 17.49 1.32 5.17
N THR A 275 17.81 2.57 4.83
CA THR A 275 18.13 3.61 5.81
C THR A 275 16.94 4.07 6.66
N GLU A 276 15.69 3.85 6.23
CA GLU A 276 14.48 4.35 6.88
C GLU A 276 13.78 3.29 7.74
N PHE A 277 13.75 2.02 7.31
CA PHE A 277 12.86 1.00 7.91
C PHE A 277 13.54 -0.28 8.43
N SER A 278 14.82 -0.53 8.14
CA SER A 278 15.44 -1.84 8.43
C SER A 278 15.67 -2.11 9.91
N THR A 279 16.48 -1.29 10.57
CA THR A 279 17.05 -1.58 11.89
C THR A 279 16.04 -1.80 13.03
N GLN A 280 14.81 -1.28 12.92
CA GLN A 280 13.80 -1.38 13.99
C GLN A 280 12.59 -2.26 13.62
N LEU A 281 12.32 -2.44 12.32
CA LEU A 281 11.08 -3.04 11.82
C LEU A 281 11.32 -4.23 10.89
N LEU A 282 12.05 -4.03 9.79
CA LEU A 282 12.17 -5.04 8.73
C LEU A 282 13.28 -6.08 8.94
N ASP A 283 14.23 -5.82 9.85
CA ASP A 283 15.27 -6.80 10.24
C ASP A 283 14.74 -7.93 11.15
N ARG A 284 13.43 -7.95 11.45
CA ARG A 284 12.81 -9.00 12.26
C ARG A 284 12.45 -10.21 11.39
N PRO A 285 12.81 -11.45 11.81
CA PRO A 285 12.47 -12.68 11.09
C PRO A 285 10.97 -12.83 10.77
N THR A 286 10.11 -12.37 11.68
CA THR A 286 8.65 -12.51 11.58
C THR A 286 8.08 -12.00 10.25
N ALA A 287 8.58 -10.88 9.73
CA ALA A 287 8.07 -10.32 8.48
C ALA A 287 8.34 -11.25 7.29
N VAL A 288 9.58 -11.76 7.16
CA VAL A 288 9.92 -12.66 6.06
C VAL A 288 9.26 -14.03 6.24
N GLU A 289 9.13 -14.53 7.46
CA GLU A 289 8.47 -15.81 7.76
C GLU A 289 6.99 -15.80 7.36
N ILE A 290 6.27 -14.73 7.70
CA ILE A 290 4.85 -14.53 7.33
C ILE A 290 4.70 -14.47 5.81
N ILE A 291 5.58 -13.74 5.10
CA ILE A 291 5.51 -13.64 3.65
C ILE A 291 5.77 -15.00 2.98
N VAL A 292 6.68 -15.80 3.53
CA VAL A 292 6.92 -17.17 3.04
C VAL A 292 5.70 -18.06 3.26
N ASP A 293 5.04 -17.94 4.42
CA ASP A 293 3.79 -18.65 4.71
C ASP A 293 2.68 -18.26 3.71
N ILE A 294 2.54 -16.97 3.39
CA ILE A 294 1.59 -16.47 2.39
C ILE A 294 1.92 -17.02 1.00
N LEU A 295 3.19 -17.00 0.58
CA LEU A 295 3.62 -17.54 -0.71
C LEU A 295 3.26 -19.03 -0.83
N GLU A 296 3.43 -19.80 0.23
CA GLU A 296 3.11 -21.23 0.23
C GLU A 296 1.61 -21.49 0.21
N ALA A 297 0.79 -20.66 0.85
CA ALA A 297 -0.66 -20.71 0.69
C ALA A 297 -1.09 -20.41 -0.77
N VAL A 298 -0.42 -19.47 -1.45
CA VAL A 298 -0.64 -19.18 -2.88
C VAL A 298 -0.26 -20.37 -3.77
N LEU A 299 0.90 -20.98 -3.53
CA LEU A 299 1.35 -22.15 -4.27
C LEU A 299 0.45 -23.37 -4.04
N ASP A 300 -0.05 -23.56 -2.81
CA ASP A 300 -1.03 -24.60 -2.49
C ASP A 300 -2.36 -24.37 -3.21
N ALA A 301 -2.82 -23.12 -3.33
CA ALA A 301 -4.03 -22.78 -4.06
C ALA A 301 -3.89 -23.09 -5.55
N GLN A 302 -2.71 -22.79 -6.12
CA GLN A 302 -2.37 -23.15 -7.49
C GLN A 302 -2.29 -24.67 -7.66
N TRP A 303 -1.65 -25.39 -6.73
CA TRP A 303 -1.56 -26.84 -6.76
C TRP A 303 -2.94 -27.50 -6.71
N MET A 304 -3.86 -26.99 -5.89
CA MET A 304 -5.25 -27.48 -5.84
C MET A 304 -5.98 -27.28 -7.17
N ASP A 305 -5.84 -26.13 -7.82
CA ASP A 305 -6.42 -25.89 -9.15
C ASP A 305 -5.85 -26.85 -10.21
N GLU A 306 -4.54 -27.11 -10.18
CA GLU A 306 -3.88 -28.04 -11.10
C GLU A 306 -4.29 -29.50 -10.84
N ASN A 307 -4.55 -29.88 -9.58
CA ASN A 307 -4.88 -31.25 -9.18
C ASN A 307 -6.37 -31.59 -9.21
N ASP A 308 -7.27 -30.61 -9.05
CA ASP A 308 -8.72 -30.84 -9.18
C ASP A 308 -9.09 -31.29 -10.61
N GLY A 309 -8.31 -30.87 -11.62
CA GLY A 309 -8.42 -31.35 -13.00
C GLY A 309 -7.97 -32.79 -13.23
N PHE A 310 -7.36 -33.46 -12.25
CA PHE A 310 -6.96 -34.87 -12.33
C PHE A 310 -8.03 -35.84 -11.78
N SER A 311 -9.16 -35.33 -11.29
CA SER A 311 -10.26 -36.20 -10.84
C SER A 311 -11.05 -36.72 -12.06
N GLU A 312 -10.86 -38.02 -12.31
CA GLU A 312 -11.62 -38.93 -13.18
C GLU A 312 -11.25 -39.02 -14.69
N LEU A 313 -10.64 -40.17 -15.03
CA LEU A 313 -10.89 -40.99 -16.24
C LEU A 313 -10.51 -40.46 -17.63
N THR A 314 -9.52 -39.58 -17.77
CA THR A 314 -8.93 -39.35 -19.11
C THR A 314 -7.68 -40.21 -19.28
N PRO A 315 -7.67 -41.25 -20.14
CA PRO A 315 -6.46 -42.00 -20.42
C PRO A 315 -5.38 -41.03 -20.96
N PRO A 316 -4.10 -41.22 -20.59
CA PRO A 316 -3.03 -40.35 -21.06
C PRO A 316 -3.03 -40.33 -22.58
N ALA A 317 -3.16 -39.14 -23.17
CA ALA A 317 -3.20 -38.95 -24.63
C ALA A 317 -1.96 -39.54 -25.33
N HIS A 318 -0.86 -39.70 -24.59
CA HIS A 318 0.39 -40.31 -25.04
C HIS A 318 0.97 -41.20 -23.92
N PRO A 319 0.74 -42.52 -23.93
CA PRO A 319 1.27 -43.42 -22.91
C PRO A 319 2.81 -43.52 -22.91
N ASP A 320 3.46 -43.12 -24.00
CA ASP A 320 4.91 -43.15 -24.17
C ASP A 320 5.63 -41.91 -23.59
N ARG A 321 4.89 -40.90 -23.11
CA ARG A 321 5.48 -39.74 -22.43
C ARG A 321 5.60 -40.02 -20.93
N PRO A 322 6.69 -39.60 -20.27
CA PRO A 322 6.77 -39.61 -18.82
C PRO A 322 5.50 -38.98 -18.25
N GLN A 323 4.78 -39.75 -17.43
CA GLN A 323 3.58 -39.24 -16.79
C GLN A 323 4.00 -38.10 -15.86
N ARG A 324 3.21 -37.03 -15.83
CA ARG A 324 3.43 -35.97 -14.85
C ARG A 324 3.23 -36.58 -13.47
N GLU A 325 4.32 -36.80 -12.74
CA GLU A 325 4.25 -37.28 -11.37
C GLU A 325 3.41 -36.30 -10.55
N ARG A 326 2.50 -36.86 -9.75
CA ARG A 326 1.61 -36.03 -8.94
C ARG A 326 2.45 -35.34 -7.87
N GLU A 327 2.59 -34.03 -7.98
CA GLU A 327 3.32 -33.24 -6.99
C GLU A 327 2.68 -33.45 -5.61
N VAL A 328 3.49 -33.71 -4.60
CA VAL A 328 3.02 -33.88 -3.23
C VAL A 328 2.65 -32.50 -2.67
N ARG A 329 1.44 -32.40 -2.10
CA ARG A 329 0.98 -31.18 -1.43
C ARG A 329 1.95 -30.81 -0.30
N CYS A 330 2.21 -29.51 -0.12
CA CYS A 330 3.09 -29.02 0.94
C CYS A 330 2.55 -29.40 2.34
N LEU A 331 3.27 -30.25 3.08
CA LEU A 331 2.84 -30.75 4.39
C LEU A 331 2.51 -29.61 5.36
N ARG A 332 3.38 -28.59 5.43
CA ARG A 332 3.19 -27.42 6.29
C ARG A 332 1.85 -26.72 6.05
N VAL A 333 1.44 -26.55 4.79
CA VAL A 333 0.14 -25.91 4.48
C VAL A 333 -0.99 -26.84 4.88
N SER A 334 -0.87 -28.15 4.64
CA SER A 334 -1.89 -29.14 4.98
C SER A 334 -2.09 -29.35 6.49
N GLU A 335 -1.03 -29.20 7.29
CA GLU A 335 -1.06 -29.38 8.74
C GLU A 335 -1.40 -28.08 9.49
N SER A 336 -1.36 -26.94 8.80
CA SER A 336 -1.65 -25.62 9.36
C SER A 336 -3.07 -25.17 8.99
N PRO A 337 -4.03 -25.13 9.94
CA PRO A 337 -5.41 -24.72 9.65
C PRO A 337 -5.50 -23.32 9.05
N GLN A 338 -4.71 -22.38 9.57
CA GLN A 338 -4.64 -21.00 9.08
C GLN A 338 -4.17 -20.93 7.61
N LEU A 339 -3.13 -21.69 7.24
CA LEU A 339 -2.60 -21.66 5.86
C LEU A 339 -3.51 -22.40 4.89
N SER A 340 -4.11 -23.51 5.32
CA SER A 340 -5.14 -24.21 4.53
C SER A 340 -6.37 -23.33 4.29
N ALA A 341 -6.84 -22.59 5.31
CA ALA A 341 -7.96 -21.66 5.18
C ALA A 341 -7.63 -20.47 4.27
N LEU A 342 -6.43 -19.88 4.42
CA LEU A 342 -5.95 -18.83 3.53
C LEU A 342 -5.84 -19.35 2.09
N SER A 343 -5.27 -20.53 1.88
CA SER A 343 -5.15 -21.13 0.54
C SER A 343 -6.49 -21.31 -0.14
N ALA A 344 -7.51 -21.79 0.58
CA ALA A 344 -8.87 -21.90 0.07
C ALA A 344 -9.48 -20.52 -0.29
N ALA A 345 -9.20 -19.47 0.49
CA ALA A 345 -9.66 -18.12 0.19
C ALA A 345 -8.93 -17.53 -1.04
N ILE A 346 -7.61 -17.71 -1.13
CA ILE A 346 -6.80 -17.32 -2.30
C ILE A 346 -7.36 -18.00 -3.55
N ARG A 347 -7.67 -19.29 -3.48
CA ARG A 347 -8.27 -20.04 -4.60
C ARG A 347 -9.58 -19.43 -5.09
N GLY A 348 -10.39 -18.88 -4.18
CA GLY A 348 -11.63 -18.18 -4.50
C GLY A 348 -11.46 -16.74 -5.03
N SER A 349 -10.25 -16.18 -5.00
CA SER A 349 -9.96 -14.83 -5.50
C SER A 349 -9.70 -14.79 -7.01
N SER A 350 -9.71 -13.59 -7.58
CA SER A 350 -9.45 -13.40 -9.01
C SER A 350 -8.05 -13.89 -9.40
N VAL A 351 -7.86 -14.23 -10.68
CA VAL A 351 -6.55 -14.68 -11.17
C VAL A 351 -5.51 -13.57 -11.03
N GLU A 352 -5.92 -12.32 -11.25
CA GLU A 352 -5.08 -11.13 -11.17
C GLU A 352 -4.57 -10.90 -9.74
N VAL A 353 -5.42 -11.03 -8.73
CA VAL A 353 -5.02 -10.88 -7.31
C VAL A 353 -4.05 -11.99 -6.92
N ARG A 354 -4.32 -13.25 -7.29
CA ARG A 354 -3.41 -14.37 -7.03
C ARG A 354 -2.04 -14.18 -7.66
N ALA A 355 -2.02 -13.80 -8.94
CA ALA A 355 -0.80 -13.58 -9.70
C ALA A 355 0.02 -12.43 -9.09
N THR A 356 -0.65 -11.36 -8.68
CA THR A 356 -0.03 -10.21 -8.00
C THR A 356 0.54 -10.63 -6.66
N LEU A 357 -0.24 -11.26 -5.78
CA LEU A 357 0.21 -11.71 -4.47
C LEU A 357 1.42 -12.66 -4.56
N LYS A 358 1.42 -13.59 -5.53
CA LYS A 358 2.56 -14.48 -5.81
C LYS A 358 3.82 -13.68 -6.15
N ARG A 359 3.71 -12.73 -7.08
CA ARG A 359 4.82 -11.87 -7.52
C ARG A 359 5.35 -11.02 -6.37
N GLU A 360 4.46 -10.37 -5.62
CA GLU A 360 4.84 -9.49 -4.54
C GLU A 360 5.48 -10.24 -3.38
N ALA A 361 5.00 -11.45 -3.05
CA ALA A 361 5.62 -12.27 -2.01
C ALA A 361 7.06 -12.68 -2.40
N VAL A 362 7.28 -13.09 -3.66
CA VAL A 362 8.63 -13.39 -4.16
C VAL A 362 9.52 -12.14 -4.09
N ARG A 363 9.02 -10.99 -4.58
CA ARG A 363 9.75 -9.71 -4.56
C ARG A 363 10.14 -9.30 -3.14
N ALA A 364 9.20 -9.37 -2.21
CA ALA A 364 9.41 -9.02 -0.81
C ALA A 364 10.44 -9.92 -0.12
N ILE A 365 10.38 -11.24 -0.33
CA ILE A 365 11.40 -12.18 0.21
C ILE A 365 12.79 -11.79 -0.30
N GLY A 366 12.93 -11.51 -1.60
CA GLY A 366 14.20 -11.11 -2.20
C GLY A 366 14.75 -9.82 -1.62
N HIS A 367 13.90 -8.78 -1.48
CA HIS A 367 14.30 -7.48 -0.94
C HIS A 367 14.63 -7.55 0.56
N LEU A 368 13.86 -8.30 1.35
CA LEU A 368 14.16 -8.50 2.77
C LEU A 368 15.48 -9.25 2.96
N CYS A 369 15.76 -10.28 2.16
CA CYS A 369 16.98 -11.07 2.26
C CYS A 369 18.24 -10.40 1.67
N TYR A 370 18.08 -9.31 0.92
CA TYR A 370 19.20 -8.56 0.34
C TYR A 370 20.11 -8.04 1.47
N GLU A 371 21.40 -8.38 1.41
CA GLU A 371 22.43 -8.00 2.41
C GLU A 371 22.12 -8.31 3.90
N ARG A 372 21.11 -9.16 4.21
CA ARG A 372 20.70 -9.49 5.59
C ARG A 372 20.81 -11.00 5.89
N PRO A 373 21.94 -11.51 6.41
CA PRO A 373 22.17 -12.94 6.65
C PRO A 373 21.15 -13.60 7.59
N ALA A 374 20.75 -12.92 8.67
CA ALA A 374 19.78 -13.48 9.63
C ALA A 374 18.43 -13.77 8.96
N LEU A 375 17.97 -12.88 8.07
CA LEU A 375 16.71 -13.07 7.36
C LEU A 375 16.79 -14.15 6.28
N ARG A 376 17.96 -14.35 5.65
CA ARG A 376 18.17 -15.47 4.72
C ARG A 376 17.99 -16.81 5.42
N VAL A 377 18.59 -16.96 6.60
CA VAL A 377 18.49 -18.19 7.40
C VAL A 377 17.05 -18.41 7.86
N ALA A 378 16.38 -17.36 8.37
CA ALA A 378 14.98 -17.44 8.77
C ALA A 378 14.08 -17.87 7.60
N ALA A 379 14.16 -17.18 6.45
CA ALA A 379 13.40 -17.52 5.26
C ALA A 379 13.68 -18.96 4.78
N GLY A 380 14.94 -19.37 4.78
CA GLY A 380 15.35 -20.73 4.43
C GLY A 380 14.76 -21.80 5.33
N SER A 381 14.86 -21.61 6.65
CA SER A 381 14.25 -22.50 7.65
C SER A 381 12.73 -22.59 7.52
N ARG A 382 12.12 -21.54 6.96
CA ARG A 382 10.69 -21.46 6.67
C ARG A 382 10.32 -21.98 5.27
N GLY A 383 11.24 -22.59 4.53
CA GLY A 383 11.00 -23.23 3.24
C GLY A 383 11.05 -22.31 2.02
N ALA A 384 11.54 -21.07 2.16
CA ALA A 384 11.52 -20.08 1.08
C ALA A 384 12.26 -20.54 -0.19
N VAL A 385 13.36 -21.29 -0.05
CA VAL A 385 14.16 -21.76 -1.20
C VAL A 385 13.31 -22.59 -2.16
N LEU A 386 12.59 -23.58 -1.63
CA LEU A 386 11.71 -24.45 -2.43
C LEU A 386 10.49 -23.69 -2.98
N ALA A 387 9.88 -22.85 -2.15
CA ALA A 387 8.72 -22.05 -2.55
C ALA A 387 9.07 -21.15 -3.75
N VAL A 388 10.20 -20.43 -3.69
CA VAL A 388 10.65 -19.54 -4.77
C VAL A 388 11.10 -20.35 -6.00
N LEU A 389 11.74 -21.51 -5.83
CA LEU A 389 12.05 -22.41 -6.95
C LEU A 389 10.79 -22.83 -7.72
N ARG A 390 9.69 -23.14 -7.02
CA ARG A 390 8.41 -23.47 -7.65
C ARG A 390 7.84 -22.29 -8.46
N CYS A 391 8.13 -21.05 -8.08
CA CYS A 391 7.75 -19.86 -8.84
C CYS A 391 8.56 -19.65 -10.12
N ALA A 392 9.71 -20.32 -10.29
CA ALA A 392 10.47 -20.30 -11.55
C ALA A 392 9.78 -21.11 -12.67
N ARG A 393 8.78 -21.94 -12.34
CA ARG A 393 7.90 -22.60 -13.31
C ARG A 393 6.80 -21.62 -13.75
N LEU A 394 6.93 -21.11 -14.97
CA LEU A 394 5.94 -20.21 -15.58
C LEU A 394 4.66 -20.96 -15.95
N THR A 395 3.51 -20.37 -15.61
CA THR A 395 2.17 -20.78 -16.04
C THR A 395 1.47 -19.65 -16.80
N ASP A 396 0.35 -19.98 -17.45
CA ASP A 396 -0.51 -19.04 -18.18
C ASP A 396 -1.22 -18.02 -17.27
N LYS A 397 -1.32 -18.32 -15.97
CA LYS A 397 -1.97 -17.49 -14.95
C LYS A 397 -1.00 -16.60 -14.17
N ASP A 398 0.29 -16.66 -14.47
CA ASP A 398 1.31 -15.93 -13.71
C ASP A 398 1.44 -14.47 -14.16
N ALA A 399 1.82 -13.62 -13.20
CA ALA A 399 2.14 -12.23 -13.48
C ALA A 399 3.43 -12.12 -14.32
N PRO A 400 3.56 -11.06 -15.15
CA PRO A 400 4.80 -10.78 -15.86
C PRO A 400 6.01 -10.74 -14.93
N PHE A 401 7.15 -11.20 -15.44
CA PHE A 401 8.45 -11.21 -14.78
C PHE A 401 8.60 -12.10 -13.53
N ILE A 402 7.62 -12.96 -13.20
CA ILE A 402 7.70 -13.84 -12.02
C ILE A 402 8.99 -14.69 -12.01
N VAL A 403 9.42 -15.19 -13.17
CA VAL A 403 10.61 -16.04 -13.29
C VAL A 403 11.88 -15.24 -12.98
N GLN A 404 11.98 -14.02 -13.51
CA GLN A 404 13.10 -13.11 -13.25
C GLN A 404 13.19 -12.76 -11.77
N TRP A 405 12.05 -12.44 -11.15
CA TRP A 405 11.98 -12.18 -9.70
C TRP A 405 12.34 -13.41 -8.88
N SER A 406 11.92 -14.60 -9.31
CA SER A 406 12.25 -15.86 -8.64
C SER A 406 13.76 -16.15 -8.68
N ILE A 407 14.39 -16.00 -9.85
CA ILE A 407 15.84 -16.17 -10.01
C ILE A 407 16.61 -15.15 -9.17
N ALA A 408 16.20 -13.87 -9.22
CA ALA A 408 16.83 -12.82 -8.41
C ALA A 408 16.71 -13.11 -6.91
N THR A 409 15.53 -13.52 -6.46
CA THR A 409 15.25 -13.86 -5.06
C THR A 409 16.04 -15.08 -4.59
N LEU A 410 16.13 -16.14 -5.40
CA LEU A 410 16.96 -17.31 -5.09
C LEU A 410 18.43 -16.95 -4.91
N ARG A 411 18.94 -16.05 -5.76
CA ARG A 411 20.29 -15.52 -5.59
C ARG A 411 20.43 -14.82 -4.24
N GLN A 412 19.49 -13.97 -3.83
CA GLN A 412 19.56 -13.28 -2.54
C GLN A 412 19.45 -14.23 -1.35
N LEU A 413 18.62 -15.26 -1.45
CA LEU A 413 18.50 -16.30 -0.41
C LEU A 413 19.80 -17.10 -0.24
N CYS A 414 20.49 -17.43 -1.34
CA CYS A 414 21.62 -18.36 -1.31
C CYS A 414 23.00 -17.69 -1.23
N LEU A 415 23.13 -16.43 -1.66
CA LEU A 415 24.43 -15.75 -1.70
C LEU A 415 25.01 -15.65 -0.29
N GLY A 416 26.16 -16.28 -0.06
CA GLY A 416 26.83 -16.29 1.25
C GLY A 416 26.02 -16.94 2.39
N CYS A 417 25.03 -17.79 2.09
CA CYS A 417 24.21 -18.51 3.07
C CYS A 417 24.34 -20.03 2.85
N PRO A 418 25.32 -20.70 3.50
CA PRO A 418 25.55 -22.14 3.35
C PRO A 418 24.34 -23.01 3.69
N GLU A 419 23.55 -22.61 4.69
CA GLU A 419 22.34 -23.28 5.12
C GLU A 419 21.33 -23.36 3.97
N ASN A 420 21.16 -22.26 3.23
CA ASN A 420 20.24 -22.22 2.09
C ASN A 420 20.79 -22.96 0.87
N GLN A 421 22.10 -22.90 0.65
CA GLN A 421 22.76 -23.65 -0.42
C GLN A 421 22.65 -25.16 -0.21
N LYS A 422 22.70 -25.62 1.05
CA LYS A 422 22.55 -27.03 1.41
C LYS A 422 21.22 -27.60 0.94
N PHE A 423 20.11 -26.86 1.08
CA PHE A 423 18.81 -27.31 0.57
C PHE A 423 18.84 -27.58 -0.94
N ILE A 424 19.51 -26.74 -1.74
CA ILE A 424 19.61 -26.95 -3.20
C ILE A 424 20.47 -28.18 -3.52
N LEU A 425 21.59 -28.36 -2.80
CA LEU A 425 22.49 -29.51 -3.01
C LEU A 425 21.81 -30.84 -2.66
N GLU A 426 21.02 -30.86 -1.59
CA GLU A 426 20.27 -32.05 -1.16
C GLU A 426 19.14 -32.42 -2.13
N MET A 427 18.55 -31.45 -2.83
CA MET A 427 17.59 -31.72 -3.92
C MET A 427 18.23 -32.45 -5.10
N ASP A 428 19.46 -32.06 -5.47
CA ASP A 428 20.19 -32.63 -6.60
C ASP A 428 20.61 -34.08 -6.29
N GLN A 429 21.06 -34.33 -5.05
CA GLN A 429 21.44 -35.68 -4.58
C GLN A 429 20.24 -36.63 -4.45
N GLY A 430 19.07 -36.11 -4.02
CA GLY A 430 17.83 -36.90 -4.00
C GLY A 430 17.31 -37.30 -5.39
N ALA A 431 17.69 -36.58 -6.44
CA ALA A 431 17.35 -36.94 -7.82
C ALA A 431 18.30 -38.00 -8.41
N GLU A 432 19.56 -38.06 -7.96
CA GLU A 432 20.54 -39.08 -8.36
C GLU A 432 20.35 -40.42 -7.63
N ASP A 433 19.92 -40.40 -6.37
CA ASP A 433 19.68 -41.60 -5.55
C ASP A 433 18.27 -42.22 -5.70
N ALA A 434 17.34 -41.55 -6.41
CA ALA A 434 15.98 -42.05 -6.67
C ALA A 434 15.88 -43.18 -7.71
N GLY A 435 16.98 -43.92 -7.91
CA GLY A 435 16.99 -45.21 -8.61
C GLY A 435 16.42 -46.37 -7.78
N ASP A 436 16.26 -46.21 -6.46
CA ASP A 436 15.66 -47.22 -5.59
C ASP A 436 15.23 -46.59 -4.24
N ASP A 437 13.91 -46.57 -3.97
CA ASP A 437 13.25 -46.27 -2.69
C ASP A 437 13.09 -44.82 -2.13
N ARG A 438 11.90 -44.25 -2.42
CA ARG A 438 10.96 -43.48 -1.54
C ARG A 438 11.40 -42.17 -0.84
N CYS A 439 10.77 -41.07 -1.29
CA CYS A 439 10.68 -39.78 -0.58
C CYS A 439 9.90 -39.85 0.74
N ARG A 440 10.59 -39.57 1.85
CA ARG A 440 9.99 -39.22 3.15
C ARG A 440 10.79 -38.03 3.70
N TRP A 441 10.26 -36.82 3.54
CA TRP A 441 10.92 -35.61 4.08
C TRP A 441 9.94 -34.85 4.94
N GLY A 442 10.16 -34.93 6.26
CA GLY A 442 9.35 -34.33 7.30
C GLY A 442 9.60 -34.95 8.67
N GLU A 443 10.85 -35.16 9.09
CA GLU A 443 11.17 -35.44 10.49
C GLU A 443 12.46 -34.69 10.88
N GLU A 444 12.35 -33.83 11.88
CA GLU A 444 13.44 -33.20 12.61
C GLU A 444 14.18 -34.28 13.43
N GLY A 445 15.51 -34.19 13.49
CA GLY A 445 16.35 -35.20 14.12
C GLY A 445 16.27 -35.19 15.64
N GLU A 446 15.79 -36.29 16.23
CA GLU A 446 16.15 -36.68 17.59
C GLU A 446 17.46 -37.50 17.53
N VAL A 447 18.49 -37.01 18.24
CA VAL A 447 19.78 -37.69 18.37
C VAL A 447 19.71 -38.64 19.56
N GLU A 448 19.51 -39.93 19.31
CA GLU A 448 19.81 -40.98 20.29
C GLU A 448 21.24 -41.51 20.12
N ASN A 449 22.01 -41.42 21.21
CA ASN A 449 23.34 -41.99 21.40
C ASN A 449 23.23 -43.51 21.50
N GLU A 450 23.92 -44.27 20.64
CA GLU A 450 24.20 -45.67 20.96
C GLU A 450 25.62 -46.16 20.58
N GLU A 451 26.10 -47.01 21.47
CA GLU A 451 27.46 -47.42 21.83
C GLU A 451 28.40 -47.93 20.72
N ARG A 452 29.67 -47.50 20.83
CA ARG A 452 30.81 -48.09 20.13
C ARG A 452 31.15 -49.49 20.70
N ARG A 453 31.24 -50.50 19.82
CA ARG A 453 32.08 -51.70 20.03
C ARG A 453 33.10 -51.89 18.88
N PRO A 454 34.32 -52.37 19.16
CA PRO A 454 35.45 -52.28 18.24
C PRO A 454 35.53 -53.46 17.24
N LYS A 455 35.94 -53.16 16.00
CA LYS A 455 36.26 -54.16 14.97
C LYS A 455 37.59 -54.86 15.27
N LYS A 456 37.57 -56.19 15.32
CA LYS A 456 38.75 -57.08 15.27
C LYS A 456 39.38 -57.05 13.88
N SER A 457 40.69 -56.86 13.81
CA SER A 457 41.51 -57.09 12.60
C SER A 457 42.02 -58.52 12.56
N PRO A 458 42.11 -59.18 11.39
CA PRO A 458 43.00 -60.31 11.20
C PRO A 458 44.25 -59.88 10.44
N GLY A 459 45.41 -60.09 11.07
CA GLY A 459 46.72 -60.01 10.44
C GLY A 459 47.22 -61.37 9.95
N GLY A 460 48.27 -61.33 9.10
CA GLY A 460 49.12 -62.46 8.73
C GLY A 460 49.61 -62.33 7.28
N ALA A 461 50.74 -61.67 7.02
CA ALA A 461 52.13 -62.20 7.00
C ALA A 461 52.41 -63.09 5.76
N GLY A 462 53.54 -63.04 5.05
CA GLY A 462 54.83 -62.31 5.07
C GLY A 462 55.43 -62.42 3.64
N ARG A 463 56.68 -62.11 3.25
CA ARG A 463 58.04 -61.94 3.81
C ARG A 463 58.83 -61.07 2.78
N ARG A 464 59.70 -60.11 3.13
CA ARG A 464 61.19 -60.18 3.33
C ARG A 464 61.92 -61.07 2.29
N LEU A 465 63.04 -60.73 1.65
CA LEU A 465 64.16 -59.75 1.76
C LEU A 465 64.65 -59.43 0.31
N LEU A 466 65.39 -58.39 -0.04
CA LEU A 466 66.62 -57.78 0.50
C LEU A 466 66.60 -56.26 0.32
#